data_AF-A0A7X7MBI3-F1
#
_entry.id   AF-A0A7X7MBI3-F1
#
_cell.length_a   1.000
_cell.length_b   1.000
_cell.length_c   1.000
_cell.angle_alpha   90.00
_cell.angle_beta   90.00
_cell.angle_gamma   90.00
#
_symmetry.space_group_name_H-M   'P 1'
#
loop_
_entity.id
_entity.type
_entity.pdbx_description
1 polymer ?
#
loop_
_entity_poly.entity_id
_entity_poly.type
_entity_poly.pdbx_seq_one_letter_code
_entity_poly.pdbx_strand_id
1 'polypeptide(L)'
;MHDSNRQPPGDAPPAPGTFERLATDGGARRGRLWTAHGPIETPAFMPVGTQATVKTLEPRDLEELGVQIILGNTYHLLVRPGPEILAACGGLHAFMGWKHPILTDSGGYQVFSLAKLRKLSREGVAFNSHVDGARLFLGPAEAMAMQRVLGSDIAMCFDECIPWPCDAQYACQAVERTLLWADSCRHQERAPGQLVFGIVQGGEFAELR
;
A
#
# COMPACT_ATOMS: atom_id res chain seq x y z
N MET A 1 23.16 29.82 5.71
CA MET A 1 23.35 29.02 4.49
C MET A 1 24.20 27.80 4.85
N HIS A 2 23.54 26.74 5.33
CA HIS A 2 24.18 25.45 5.53
C HIS A 2 23.65 24.53 4.44
N ASP A 3 24.49 24.31 3.45
CA ASP A 3 24.26 23.44 2.32
C ASP A 3 24.49 22.00 2.80
N SER A 4 23.46 21.40 3.41
CA SER A 4 23.48 20.04 3.94
C SER A 4 23.19 18.97 2.89
N ASN A 5 23.29 19.29 1.59
CA ASN A 5 22.90 18.41 0.50
C ASN A 5 24.06 18.01 -0.43
N ARG A 6 25.26 17.84 0.11
CA ARG A 6 26.34 17.13 -0.60
C ARG A 6 26.34 15.65 -0.21
N GLN A 7 25.67 14.83 -1.03
CA GLN A 7 26.01 13.41 -1.12
C GLN A 7 27.47 13.30 -1.62
N PRO A 8 28.33 12.50 -0.98
CA PRO A 8 29.64 12.20 -1.55
C PRO A 8 29.46 11.44 -2.88
N PRO A 9 30.23 11.76 -3.93
CA PRO A 9 30.16 11.06 -5.19
C PRO A 9 30.90 9.72 -5.04
N GLY A 10 30.23 8.59 -5.25
CA GLY A 10 30.95 7.32 -5.40
C GLY A 10 30.15 6.03 -5.28
N ASP A 11 29.14 5.97 -4.42
CA ASP A 11 28.44 4.70 -4.16
C ASP A 11 27.07 4.66 -4.86
N ALA A 12 26.79 3.53 -5.51
CA ALA A 12 25.46 3.25 -6.04
C ALA A 12 24.42 3.35 -4.90
N PRO A 13 23.21 3.86 -5.17
CA PRO A 13 22.18 3.94 -4.14
C PRO A 13 21.91 2.53 -3.57
N PRO A 14 21.64 2.41 -2.25
CA PRO A 14 21.30 1.13 -1.64
C PRO A 14 20.12 0.45 -2.34
N ALA A 15 20.09 -0.89 -2.29
CA ALA A 15 19.03 -1.66 -2.90
C ALA A 15 17.66 -1.33 -2.27
N PRO A 16 16.56 -1.35 -3.07
CA PRO A 16 15.21 -1.21 -2.53
C PRO A 16 14.95 -2.16 -1.36
N GLY A 17 14.36 -1.63 -0.29
CA GLY A 17 14.11 -2.36 0.97
C GLY A 17 15.17 -2.14 2.04
N THR A 18 16.27 -1.47 1.71
CA THR A 18 17.25 -1.06 2.73
C THR A 18 16.63 0.02 3.62
N PHE A 19 16.55 -0.26 4.93
CA PHE A 19 16.12 0.71 5.93
C PHE A 19 17.29 1.09 6.84
N GLU A 20 17.64 2.36 6.86
CA GLU A 20 18.70 2.94 7.68
C GLU A 20 18.09 3.65 8.88
N ARG A 21 18.55 3.32 10.10
CA ARG A 21 18.24 4.10 11.28
C ARG A 21 19.33 5.16 11.49
N LEU A 22 18.98 6.42 11.26
CA LEU A 22 19.92 7.56 11.28
C LEU A 22 20.12 8.14 12.68
N ALA A 23 19.04 8.23 13.46
CA ALA A 23 19.09 8.72 14.83
C ALA A 23 17.93 8.18 15.68
N THR A 24 18.08 8.26 17.00
CA THR A 24 17.07 7.84 17.97
C THR A 24 17.00 8.82 19.12
N ASP A 25 15.81 9.06 19.64
CA ASP A 25 15.56 9.78 20.89
C ASP A 25 14.41 9.10 21.63
N GLY A 26 14.72 8.42 22.74
CA GLY A 26 13.78 7.52 23.41
C GLY A 26 13.19 6.48 22.44
N GLY A 27 11.87 6.48 22.28
CA GLY A 27 11.15 5.62 21.32
C GLY A 27 11.07 6.18 19.89
N ALA A 28 11.44 7.45 19.68
CA ALA A 28 11.42 8.08 18.36
C ALA A 28 12.62 7.65 17.53
N ARG A 29 12.41 7.50 16.22
CA ARG A 29 13.42 7.03 15.27
C ARG A 29 13.38 7.92 14.04
N ARG A 30 14.53 8.49 13.68
CA ARG A 30 14.77 9.05 12.35
C ARG A 30 15.42 7.97 11.51
N GLY A 31 14.88 7.73 10.32
CA GLY A 31 15.42 6.73 9.42
C GLY A 31 15.19 7.08 7.96
N ARG A 32 15.72 6.24 7.07
CA ARG A 32 15.56 6.36 5.63
C ARG A 32 15.23 4.99 5.06
N LEU A 33 14.15 4.90 4.29
CA LEU A 33 13.81 3.72 3.50
C LEU A 33 14.17 3.97 2.04
N TRP A 34 14.98 3.10 1.44
CA TRP A 34 15.26 3.13 0.01
C TRP A 34 14.22 2.30 -0.75
N THR A 35 13.60 2.88 -1.78
CA THR A 35 12.67 2.18 -2.67
C THR A 35 13.13 2.24 -4.13
N ALA A 36 12.38 1.62 -5.03
CA ALA A 36 12.69 1.61 -6.46
C ALA A 36 12.69 3.01 -7.10
N HIS A 37 11.84 3.92 -6.62
CA HIS A 37 11.68 5.28 -7.14
C HIS A 37 12.24 6.38 -6.23
N GLY A 38 13.07 6.03 -5.24
CA GLY A 38 13.81 6.99 -4.43
C GLY A 38 13.75 6.72 -2.92
N PRO A 39 14.47 7.52 -2.12
CA PRO A 39 14.44 7.40 -0.67
C PRO A 39 13.23 8.09 -0.05
N ILE A 40 12.83 7.59 1.12
CA ILE A 40 11.80 8.17 1.99
C ILE A 40 12.43 8.42 3.36
N GLU A 41 12.46 9.66 3.82
CA GLU A 41 12.84 9.99 5.20
C GLU A 41 11.69 9.65 6.14
N THR A 42 12.00 9.08 7.31
CA THR A 42 11.02 8.70 8.33
C THR A 42 11.28 9.45 9.63
N PRO A 43 10.25 9.90 10.36
CA PRO A 43 8.81 9.68 10.11
C PRO A 43 8.27 10.38 8.85
N ALA A 44 7.39 9.70 8.11
CA ALA A 44 6.82 10.20 6.86
C ALA A 44 5.30 10.37 6.97
N PHE A 45 4.77 11.39 6.30
CA PHE A 45 3.34 11.54 6.06
C PHE A 45 3.04 11.24 4.58
N MET A 46 1.99 10.48 4.31
CA MET A 46 1.61 10.05 2.95
C MET A 46 0.25 10.66 2.57
N PRO A 47 0.22 11.66 1.68
CA PRO A 47 -1.03 12.11 1.07
C PRO A 47 -1.73 10.97 0.33
N VAL A 48 -3.06 10.91 0.42
CA VAL A 48 -3.86 9.82 -0.15
C VAL A 48 -4.37 10.20 -1.54
N GLY A 49 -3.99 9.43 -2.55
CA GLY A 49 -4.48 9.47 -3.92
C GLY A 49 -5.53 8.40 -4.18
N THR A 50 -6.80 8.78 -4.27
CA THR A 50 -7.92 7.82 -4.39
C THR A 50 -8.10 7.30 -5.82
N GLN A 51 -7.96 8.14 -6.85
CA GLN A 51 -8.17 7.77 -8.26
C GLN A 51 -6.99 8.23 -9.10
N ALA A 52 -5.79 7.80 -8.70
CA ALA A 52 -4.52 8.23 -9.31
C ALA A 52 -4.30 9.75 -9.25
N THR A 53 -4.85 10.41 -8.24
CA THR A 53 -4.66 11.84 -7.98
C THR A 53 -4.88 12.14 -6.51
N VAL A 54 -4.03 13.00 -5.94
CA VAL A 54 -4.32 13.67 -4.66
C VAL A 54 -5.26 14.82 -4.97
N LYS A 55 -6.47 14.79 -4.41
CA LYS A 55 -7.53 15.73 -4.79
C LYS A 55 -7.04 17.17 -4.70
N THR A 56 -7.33 17.95 -5.75
CA THR A 56 -7.03 19.39 -5.89
C THR A 56 -5.57 19.76 -6.11
N LEU A 57 -4.64 18.79 -6.14
CA LEU A 57 -3.21 19.05 -6.33
C LEU A 57 -2.68 18.33 -7.57
N GLU A 58 -1.83 19.03 -8.32
CA GLU A 58 -0.98 18.43 -9.34
C GLU A 58 0.26 17.77 -8.71
N PRO A 59 0.90 16.79 -9.38
CA PRO A 59 2.15 16.19 -8.90
C PRO A 59 3.22 17.23 -8.54
N ARG A 60 3.35 18.30 -9.32
CA ARG A 60 4.31 19.39 -9.03
C ARG A 60 4.06 20.06 -7.69
N ASP A 61 2.79 20.21 -7.28
CA ASP A 61 2.45 20.89 -6.04
C ASP A 61 2.90 20.04 -4.84
N LEU A 62 2.80 18.70 -4.98
CA LEU A 62 3.30 17.75 -3.98
C LEU A 62 4.83 17.76 -3.90
N GLU A 63 5.51 17.85 -5.05
CA GLU A 63 6.97 17.97 -5.11
C GLU A 63 7.45 19.27 -4.42
N GLU A 64 6.79 20.40 -4.70
CA GLU A 64 7.07 21.69 -4.05
C GLU A 64 6.85 21.67 -2.53
N LEU A 65 5.87 20.90 -2.07
CA LEU A 65 5.61 20.66 -0.63
C LEU A 65 6.60 19.67 0.01
N GLY A 66 7.52 19.08 -0.76
CA GLY A 66 8.49 18.11 -0.27
C GLY A 66 7.89 16.74 0.05
N VAL A 67 6.76 16.39 -0.54
CA VAL A 67 6.16 15.06 -0.40
C VAL A 67 7.07 14.03 -1.07
N GLN A 68 7.50 13.03 -0.30
CA GLN A 68 8.39 11.98 -0.79
C GLN A 68 7.65 10.70 -1.19
N ILE A 69 6.43 10.52 -0.72
CA ILE A 69 5.64 9.31 -0.97
C ILE A 69 4.16 9.63 -0.87
N ILE A 70 3.35 8.96 -1.70
CA ILE A 70 1.89 9.01 -1.65
C ILE A 70 1.31 7.61 -1.43
N LEU A 71 0.06 7.56 -0.96
CA LEU A 71 -0.73 6.34 -0.88
C LEU A 71 -1.72 6.26 -2.04
N GLY A 72 -1.61 5.25 -2.90
CA GLY A 72 -2.58 4.92 -3.95
C GLY A 72 -3.64 3.93 -3.46
N ASN A 73 -4.90 4.19 -3.78
CA ASN A 73 -5.99 3.29 -3.42
C ASN A 73 -6.23 2.20 -4.49
N THR A 74 -5.90 0.95 -4.17
CA THR A 74 -6.00 -0.17 -5.11
C THR A 74 -7.45 -0.49 -5.46
N TYR A 75 -8.39 -0.39 -4.51
CA TYR A 75 -9.79 -0.71 -4.76
C TYR A 75 -10.40 0.19 -5.84
N HIS A 76 -10.21 1.51 -5.71
CA HIS A 76 -10.75 2.45 -6.68
C HIS A 76 -10.12 2.27 -8.06
N LEU A 77 -8.80 2.05 -8.11
CA LEU A 77 -8.06 1.85 -9.36
C LEU A 77 -8.41 0.53 -10.07
N LEU A 78 -8.72 -0.51 -9.29
CA LEU A 78 -9.21 -1.79 -9.80
C LEU A 78 -10.57 -1.65 -10.46
N VAL A 79 -11.49 -0.90 -9.84
CA VAL A 79 -12.83 -0.67 -10.39
C VAL A 79 -12.77 0.30 -11.57
N ARG A 80 -11.95 1.35 -11.48
CA ARG A 80 -11.79 2.36 -12.54
C ARG A 80 -10.46 3.11 -12.38
N PRO A 81 -9.60 3.15 -13.41
CA PRO A 81 -9.85 2.75 -14.80
C PRO A 81 -9.76 1.24 -15.07
N GLY A 82 -9.26 0.45 -14.11
CA GLY A 82 -9.04 -0.99 -14.28
C GLY A 82 -7.59 -1.33 -14.65
N PRO A 83 -7.14 -2.57 -14.37
CA PRO A 83 -5.76 -2.99 -14.54
C PRO A 83 -5.27 -2.90 -15.99
N GLU A 84 -6.13 -3.17 -16.98
CA GLU A 84 -5.74 -3.19 -18.39
C GLU A 84 -5.29 -1.81 -18.89
N ILE A 85 -6.03 -0.77 -18.50
CA ILE A 85 -5.71 0.62 -18.86
C ILE A 85 -4.42 1.05 -18.15
N LEU A 86 -4.30 0.74 -16.86
CA LEU A 86 -3.11 1.08 -16.08
C LEU A 86 -1.86 0.38 -16.62
N ALA A 87 -1.96 -0.90 -17.00
CA ALA A 87 -0.88 -1.62 -17.65
C ALA A 87 -0.51 -0.99 -19.00
N ALA A 88 -1.50 -0.62 -19.83
CA ALA A 88 -1.27 0.02 -21.12
C ALA A 88 -0.59 1.41 -20.99
N CYS A 89 -0.83 2.11 -19.89
CA CYS A 89 -0.18 3.38 -19.57
C CYS A 89 1.22 3.22 -18.94
N GLY A 90 1.69 1.99 -18.70
CA GLY A 90 3.00 1.73 -18.10
C GLY A 90 3.03 1.79 -16.57
N GLY A 91 1.89 1.58 -15.91
CA GLY A 91 1.76 1.59 -14.46
C GLY A 91 1.26 2.92 -13.89
N LEU A 92 1.10 2.97 -12.56
CA LEU A 92 0.47 4.09 -11.86
C LEU A 92 1.30 5.36 -11.93
N HIS A 93 2.62 5.27 -11.74
CA HIS A 93 3.55 6.41 -11.83
C HIS A 93 3.40 7.15 -13.17
N ALA A 94 3.43 6.42 -14.28
CA ALA A 94 3.28 6.98 -15.62
C ALA A 94 1.87 7.53 -15.85
N PHE A 95 0.83 6.81 -15.39
CA PHE A 95 -0.56 7.24 -15.53
C PHE A 95 -0.85 8.57 -14.81
N MET A 96 -0.29 8.79 -13.62
CA MET A 96 -0.55 10.00 -12.83
C MET A 96 0.55 11.08 -12.93
N GLY A 97 1.65 10.79 -13.62
CA GLY A 97 2.80 11.69 -13.73
C GLY A 97 3.57 11.88 -12.41
N TRP A 98 3.51 10.91 -11.49
CA TRP A 98 4.24 10.94 -10.22
C TRP A 98 5.51 10.09 -10.31
N LYS A 99 6.67 10.69 -10.05
CA LYS A 99 7.99 10.04 -10.24
C LYS A 99 8.61 9.50 -8.96
N HIS A 100 7.97 9.75 -7.83
CA HIS A 100 8.47 9.41 -6.50
C HIS A 100 7.77 8.15 -5.98
N PRO A 101 8.18 7.62 -4.82
CA PRO A 101 7.60 6.41 -4.25
C PRO A 101 6.07 6.43 -4.12
N ILE A 102 5.45 5.27 -4.37
CA ILE A 102 4.02 5.03 -4.12
C ILE A 102 3.86 3.82 -3.20
N LEU A 103 3.07 3.97 -2.14
CA LEU A 103 2.52 2.83 -1.41
C LEU A 103 1.10 2.56 -1.91
N THR A 104 0.75 1.31 -2.18
CA THR A 104 -0.63 0.91 -2.49
C THR A 104 -1.23 0.16 -1.33
N ASP A 105 -2.45 0.51 -0.93
CA ASP A 105 -3.22 -0.34 -0.01
C ASP A 105 -3.66 -1.64 -0.69
N SER A 106 -4.14 -2.61 0.07
CA SER A 106 -4.57 -3.90 -0.48
C SER A 106 -5.99 -3.87 -1.08
N GLY A 107 -6.73 -2.78 -0.83
CA GLY A 107 -8.16 -2.66 -1.13
C GLY A 107 -9.09 -3.39 -0.16
N GLY A 108 -8.55 -4.16 0.79
CA GLY A 108 -9.34 -4.91 1.78
C GLY A 108 -10.30 -4.01 2.54
N TYR A 109 -9.78 -2.95 3.17
CA TYR A 109 -10.59 -2.02 3.97
C TYR A 109 -11.78 -1.42 3.22
N GLN A 110 -11.63 -1.07 1.94
CA GLN A 110 -12.69 -0.49 1.11
C GLN A 110 -13.76 -1.53 0.78
N VAL A 111 -13.37 -2.79 0.55
CA VAL A 111 -14.34 -3.88 0.46
C VAL A 111 -15.07 -4.06 1.81
N PHE A 112 -14.38 -3.91 2.94
CA PHE A 112 -15.01 -3.98 4.27
C PHE A 112 -15.90 -2.77 4.61
N SER A 113 -15.67 -1.59 4.05
CA SER A 113 -16.43 -0.37 4.39
C SER A 113 -17.51 0.00 3.38
N LEU A 114 -17.33 -0.30 2.08
CA LEU A 114 -18.21 0.16 1.01
C LEU A 114 -19.14 -0.94 0.47
N ALA A 115 -18.76 -2.22 0.56
CA ALA A 115 -19.58 -3.31 0.04
C ALA A 115 -20.67 -3.70 1.04
N LYS A 116 -21.87 -3.12 0.89
CA LYS A 116 -23.09 -3.53 1.63
C LYS A 116 -23.41 -5.02 1.48
N LEU A 117 -23.08 -5.59 0.32
CA LEU A 117 -23.22 -7.00 0.00
C LEU A 117 -21.84 -7.56 -0.28
N ARG A 118 -21.23 -8.15 0.75
CA ARG A 118 -19.98 -8.90 0.65
C ARG A 118 -20.14 -10.30 1.20
N LYS A 119 -19.38 -11.24 0.65
CA LYS A 119 -19.25 -12.60 1.16
C LYS A 119 -17.76 -12.89 1.38
N LEU A 120 -17.39 -12.96 2.65
CA LEU A 120 -16.06 -13.37 3.07
C LEU A 120 -15.93 -14.90 2.95
N SER A 121 -14.81 -15.36 2.41
CA SER A 121 -14.42 -16.77 2.37
C SER A 121 -12.96 -16.93 2.82
N ARG A 122 -12.45 -18.16 2.79
CA ARG A 122 -11.04 -18.43 3.08
C ARG A 122 -10.12 -17.88 1.99
N GLU A 123 -10.61 -17.80 0.76
CA GLU A 123 -9.85 -17.42 -0.43
C GLU A 123 -9.81 -15.89 -0.63
N GLY A 124 -10.79 -15.17 -0.08
CA GLY A 124 -10.88 -13.72 -0.25
C GLY A 124 -12.31 -13.21 0.01
N VAL A 125 -12.67 -12.14 -0.67
CA VAL A 125 -13.97 -11.49 -0.52
C VAL A 125 -14.63 -11.29 -1.88
N ALA A 126 -15.84 -11.86 -2.04
CA ALA A 126 -16.71 -11.53 -3.16
C ALA A 126 -17.60 -10.34 -2.79
N PHE A 127 -17.75 -9.38 -3.70
CA PHE A 127 -18.54 -8.17 -3.47
C PHE A 127 -19.12 -7.61 -4.77
N ASN A 128 -20.05 -6.68 -4.65
CA ASN A 128 -20.55 -5.92 -5.80
C ASN A 128 -19.85 -4.56 -5.88
N SER A 129 -19.40 -4.19 -7.07
CA SER A 129 -18.89 -2.86 -7.40
C SER A 129 -19.92 -1.79 -7.04
N HIS A 130 -19.47 -0.72 -6.39
CA HIS A 130 -20.32 0.42 -6.04
C HIS A 130 -20.62 1.34 -7.24
N VAL A 131 -19.91 1.15 -8.36
CA VAL A 131 -20.02 1.99 -9.56
C VAL A 131 -21.10 1.46 -10.52
N ASP A 132 -21.09 0.16 -10.79
CA ASP A 132 -21.91 -0.48 -11.82
C ASP A 132 -22.62 -1.75 -11.34
N GLY A 133 -22.40 -2.17 -10.09
CA GLY A 133 -23.02 -3.37 -9.51
C GLY A 133 -22.40 -4.69 -9.95
N ALA A 134 -21.33 -4.68 -10.76
CA ALA A 134 -20.64 -5.88 -11.20
C ALA A 134 -20.16 -6.73 -10.01
N ARG A 135 -20.28 -8.06 -10.11
CA ARG A 135 -19.74 -8.97 -9.08
C ARG A 135 -18.24 -9.11 -9.28
N LEU A 136 -17.48 -8.75 -8.26
CA LEU A 136 -16.03 -8.80 -8.22
C LEU A 136 -15.57 -9.71 -7.09
N PHE A 137 -14.34 -10.19 -7.20
CA PHE A 137 -13.66 -10.96 -6.18
C PHE A 137 -12.29 -10.32 -5.92
N LEU A 138 -11.93 -10.17 -4.65
CA LEU A 138 -10.62 -9.69 -4.23
C LEU A 138 -10.11 -10.60 -3.12
N GLY A 139 -9.02 -11.30 -3.41
CA GLY A 139 -8.24 -12.06 -2.45
C GLY A 139 -6.76 -11.67 -2.50
N PRO A 140 -5.90 -12.42 -1.80
CA PRO A 140 -4.46 -12.16 -1.76
C PRO A 140 -3.81 -12.12 -3.14
N ALA A 141 -4.16 -13.05 -4.03
CA ALA A 141 -3.59 -13.15 -5.37
C ALA A 141 -4.02 -11.97 -6.25
N GLU A 142 -5.31 -11.62 -6.25
CA GLU A 142 -5.86 -10.52 -7.05
C GLU A 142 -5.30 -9.17 -6.58
N ALA A 143 -5.22 -8.96 -5.27
CA ALA A 143 -4.66 -7.73 -4.69
C ALA A 143 -3.17 -7.57 -5.06
N MET A 144 -2.37 -8.63 -4.96
CA MET A 144 -0.95 -8.57 -5.33
C MET A 144 -0.76 -8.41 -6.85
N ALA A 145 -1.58 -9.08 -7.67
CA ALA A 145 -1.54 -8.93 -9.12
C ALA A 145 -1.86 -7.49 -9.55
N MET A 146 -2.89 -6.88 -8.95
CA MET A 146 -3.24 -5.48 -9.19
C MET A 146 -2.11 -4.54 -8.77
N GLN A 147 -1.57 -4.70 -7.55
CA GLN A 147 -0.48 -3.85 -7.06
C GLN A 147 0.81 -3.99 -7.88
N ARG A 148 1.06 -5.17 -8.46
CA ARG A 148 2.13 -5.39 -9.43
C ARG A 148 1.89 -4.62 -10.73
N VAL A 149 0.67 -4.63 -11.25
CA VAL A 149 0.29 -3.84 -12.45
C VAL A 149 0.41 -2.34 -12.18
N LEU A 150 0.03 -1.90 -10.98
CA LEU A 150 0.23 -0.51 -10.55
C LEU A 150 1.72 -0.14 -10.49
N GLY A 151 2.61 -1.11 -10.24
CA GLY A 151 4.04 -0.86 -10.15
C GLY A 151 4.44 -0.05 -8.93
N SER A 152 3.67 -0.13 -7.83
CA SER A 152 3.96 0.60 -6.60
C SER A 152 5.28 0.15 -5.96
N ASP A 153 5.91 1.05 -5.21
CA ASP A 153 7.15 0.78 -4.49
C ASP A 153 6.92 -0.09 -3.27
N ILE A 154 5.77 0.07 -2.62
CA ILE A 154 5.35 -0.69 -1.44
C ILE A 154 3.93 -1.19 -1.67
N ALA A 155 3.76 -2.51 -1.69
CA ALA A 155 2.47 -3.16 -1.72
C ALA A 155 2.08 -3.64 -0.32
N MET A 156 0.85 -3.36 0.10
CA MET A 156 0.31 -3.90 1.35
C MET A 156 -0.26 -5.30 1.11
N CYS A 157 0.01 -6.23 2.02
CA CYS A 157 -0.66 -7.54 2.03
C CYS A 157 -2.18 -7.38 2.16
N PHE A 158 -2.93 -8.31 1.57
CA PHE A 158 -4.36 -8.40 1.79
C PHE A 158 -4.67 -8.90 3.20
N ASP A 159 -5.60 -8.25 3.89
CA ASP A 159 -5.92 -8.49 5.29
C ASP A 159 -7.43 -8.43 5.53
N GLU A 160 -7.86 -8.98 6.67
CA GLU A 160 -9.21 -8.77 7.17
C GLU A 160 -9.21 -7.64 8.20
N CYS A 161 -9.85 -6.51 7.85
CA CYS A 161 -10.04 -5.43 8.80
C CYS A 161 -11.08 -5.84 9.85
N ILE A 162 -10.62 -6.01 11.08
CA ILE A 162 -11.46 -6.33 12.24
C ILE A 162 -12.38 -5.14 12.54
N PRO A 163 -13.71 -5.33 12.66
CA PRO A 163 -14.62 -4.25 13.05
C PRO A 163 -14.42 -3.89 14.51
N TRP A 164 -14.72 -2.65 14.87
CA TRP A 164 -14.75 -2.23 16.28
C TRP A 164 -16.15 -1.73 16.66
N PRO A 165 -16.75 -2.24 17.75
CA PRO A 165 -16.26 -3.31 18.62
C PRO A 165 -16.39 -4.72 17.98
N CYS A 166 -15.60 -5.69 18.45
CA CYS A 166 -15.75 -7.12 18.13
C CYS A 166 -15.42 -8.01 19.34
N ASP A 167 -15.90 -9.25 19.35
CA ASP A 167 -15.48 -10.23 20.35
C ASP A 167 -14.08 -10.82 20.06
N ALA A 168 -13.44 -11.37 21.09
CA ALA A 168 -12.09 -11.94 21.00
C ALA A 168 -12.01 -13.16 20.06
N GLN A 169 -13.10 -13.94 19.95
CA GLN A 169 -13.13 -15.12 19.10
C GLN A 169 -13.09 -14.70 17.63
N TYR A 170 -13.87 -13.69 17.24
CA TYR A 170 -13.85 -13.10 15.91
C TYR A 170 -12.48 -12.49 15.61
N ALA A 171 -11.91 -11.72 16.54
CA ALA A 171 -10.58 -11.14 16.37
C ALA A 171 -9.50 -12.21 16.11
N CYS A 172 -9.53 -13.31 16.87
CA CYS A 172 -8.63 -14.45 16.67
C CYS A 172 -8.78 -15.05 15.26
N GLN A 173 -10.02 -15.30 14.82
CA GLN A 173 -10.28 -15.85 13.49
C GLN A 173 -9.84 -14.90 12.36
N ALA A 174 -10.00 -13.60 12.53
CA ALA A 174 -9.56 -12.59 11.57
C ALA A 174 -8.03 -12.49 11.50
N VAL A 175 -7.33 -12.62 12.64
CA VAL A 175 -5.86 -12.71 12.69
C VAL A 175 -5.39 -13.98 11.97
N GLU A 176 -5.98 -15.14 12.26
CA GLU A 176 -5.66 -16.40 11.57
C GLU A 176 -5.83 -16.29 10.05
N ARG A 177 -6.93 -15.67 9.60
CA ARG A 177 -7.19 -15.45 8.17
C ARG A 177 -6.19 -14.47 7.55
N THR A 178 -5.86 -13.38 8.27
CA THR A 178 -4.86 -12.39 7.82
C THR A 178 -3.47 -13.03 7.70
N LEU A 179 -3.08 -13.90 8.63
CA LEU A 179 -1.81 -14.62 8.54
C LEU A 179 -1.78 -15.60 7.35
N LEU A 180 -2.88 -16.34 7.12
CA LEU A 180 -3.04 -17.21 5.95
C LEU A 180 -2.92 -16.41 4.64
N TRP A 181 -3.56 -15.25 4.57
CA TRP A 181 -3.51 -14.37 3.41
C TRP A 181 -2.14 -13.73 3.21
N ALA A 182 -1.46 -13.32 4.29
CA ALA A 182 -0.10 -12.81 4.23
C ALA A 182 0.89 -13.86 3.70
N ASP A 183 0.72 -15.13 4.08
CA ASP A 183 1.52 -16.23 3.51
C ASP A 183 1.25 -16.40 2.01
N SER A 184 -0.02 -16.32 1.58
CA SER A 184 -0.37 -16.33 0.15
C SER A 184 0.26 -15.16 -0.61
N CYS A 185 0.19 -13.94 -0.07
CA CYS A 185 0.81 -12.73 -0.65
C CYS A 185 2.33 -12.87 -0.79
N ARG A 186 3.00 -13.50 0.19
CA ARG A 186 4.46 -13.71 0.16
C ARG A 186 4.92 -14.44 -1.10
N HIS A 187 4.12 -15.40 -1.56
CA HIS A 187 4.40 -16.26 -2.72
C HIS A 187 3.95 -15.66 -4.07
N GLN A 188 3.34 -14.48 -4.09
CA GLN A 188 2.94 -13.82 -5.33
C GLN A 188 4.12 -13.11 -6.00
N GLU A 189 4.06 -13.03 -7.33
CA GLU A 189 4.99 -12.22 -8.12
C GLU A 189 4.83 -10.73 -7.80
N ARG A 190 5.94 -9.99 -7.87
CA ARG A 190 6.03 -8.57 -7.52
C ARG A 190 6.56 -7.76 -8.69
N ALA A 191 6.30 -6.47 -8.70
CA ALA A 191 7.01 -5.58 -9.61
C ALA A 191 8.51 -5.51 -9.24
N PRO A 192 9.42 -5.21 -10.19
CA PRO A 192 10.84 -5.08 -9.89
C PRO A 192 11.10 -4.09 -8.75
N GLY A 193 11.81 -4.52 -7.70
CA GLY A 193 12.14 -3.67 -6.54
C GLY A 193 10.97 -3.36 -5.60
N GLN A 194 9.76 -3.87 -5.86
CA GLN A 194 8.58 -3.65 -5.01
C GLN A 194 8.71 -4.38 -3.67
N LEU A 195 8.49 -3.63 -2.60
CA LEU A 195 8.43 -4.12 -1.23
C LEU A 195 7.02 -4.62 -0.90
N VAL A 196 6.92 -5.52 0.06
CA VAL A 196 5.63 -6.02 0.55
C VAL A 196 5.57 -5.88 2.06
N PHE A 197 4.61 -5.10 2.55
CA PHE A 197 4.41 -4.87 3.97
C PHE A 197 3.24 -5.69 4.49
N GLY A 198 3.48 -6.40 5.59
CA GLY A 198 2.43 -7.09 6.33
C GLY A 198 1.59 -6.12 7.15
N ILE A 199 0.37 -6.53 7.48
CA ILE A 199 -0.54 -5.79 8.35
C ILE A 199 -0.72 -6.60 9.63
N VAL A 200 -0.30 -6.04 10.76
CA VAL A 200 -0.54 -6.64 12.07
C VAL A 200 -1.99 -6.35 12.46
N GLN A 201 -2.76 -7.41 12.69
CA GLN A 201 -4.13 -7.37 13.20
C GLN A 201 -4.16 -7.74 14.69
N GLY A 202 -5.35 -7.90 15.27
CA GLY A 202 -5.54 -8.29 16.68
C GLY A 202 -6.47 -7.36 17.46
N GLY A 203 -6.90 -6.24 16.86
CA GLY A 203 -7.84 -5.31 17.48
C GLY A 203 -7.32 -4.74 18.80
N GLU A 204 -8.17 -4.74 19.83
CA GLU A 204 -7.81 -4.27 21.17
C GLU A 204 -7.12 -5.34 22.05
N PHE A 205 -7.06 -6.59 21.58
CA PHE A 205 -6.51 -7.73 22.32
C PHE A 205 -4.98 -7.77 22.18
N ALA A 206 -4.26 -7.50 23.27
CA ALA A 206 -2.79 -7.43 23.27
C ALA A 206 -2.14 -8.78 22.96
N GLU A 207 -2.77 -9.87 23.38
CA GLU A 207 -2.35 -11.25 23.12
C GLU A 207 -2.47 -11.69 21.66
N LEU A 208 -3.21 -10.94 20.84
CA LEU A 208 -3.41 -11.22 19.42
C LEU A 208 -2.55 -10.35 18.49
N ARG A 209 -1.84 -9.34 19.00
CA ARG A 209 -0.99 -8.39 18.24
C ARG A 209 0.48 -8.81 18.26
#